data_AF-A0A0H4WL73-F1
#
_entry.id   AF-A0A0H4WL73-F1
#
_cell.length_a   1.000
_cell.length_b   1.000
_cell.length_c   1.000
_cell.angle_alpha   90.00
_cell.angle_beta   90.00
_cell.angle_gamma   90.00
#
_symmetry.space_group_name_H-M   'P 1'
#
loop_
_entity.id
_entity.type
_entity.pdbx_description
1 polymer ?
#
loop_
_entity_poly.entity_id
_entity_poly.type
_entity_poly.pdbx_seq_one_letter_code
_entity_poly.pdbx_strand_id
1 'polypeptide(L)'
;MSPAALLSALLLTAASPSPAQKAKSLAASRSWEELYLAFSAGDATDVPSAQRGAVSSALTQGCEALKDEDTVMAYSLGERAALYDESAGALRCLARTARKTDQRAAAEAALRKGLTKHPKDGAFGLELGKLLLEEQDAAGAVAALEKVPARAKEAGDAKRLLQQARAKANEEGAARREAERLEQRMSGVTGRRPGATADVQPAVAGQGRSVTRSASLNYESSTGPDGMRTRSNSRFVIRYFNNQRDFGQRAEYEGRVVAALDEAYDFTRSMLGEVREAPVDVILYTLAEFQTHFGATRARAVAGLYSDNAIRINDAAELTPQTKATLVHEYVHAALDDFCDGRGNNLPVWMNEGLAEYVEWRYMGGEDPDRSVRNYMAQAAKANSLPKLEHLEGQSLIMQRNPAVAYATSAIAVRELVKRGGTGRFLTMVREVGRGRPIDEALTEHYGRTRATLDEDVRAALQ
;
A
#
# COMPACT_ATOMS: atom_id res chain seq x y z
N MET A 1 6.07 69.67 -60.66
CA MET A 1 6.40 69.03 -59.37
C MET A 1 5.10 68.55 -58.75
N SER A 2 4.83 67.25 -58.78
CA SER A 2 3.74 66.64 -58.00
C SER A 2 4.13 65.21 -57.60
N PRO A 3 4.01 64.84 -56.32
CA PRO A 3 4.43 63.54 -55.81
C PRO A 3 3.29 62.54 -56.00
N ALA A 4 3.43 61.64 -56.97
CA ALA A 4 2.50 60.55 -57.18
C ALA A 4 3.25 59.33 -57.71
N ALA A 5 4.16 58.77 -56.89
CA ALA A 5 4.64 57.39 -57.01
C ALA A 5 5.66 57.15 -55.89
N LEU A 6 5.24 56.50 -54.79
CA LEU A 6 6.04 55.62 -53.92
C LEU A 6 5.33 55.47 -52.57
N LEU A 7 4.22 54.75 -52.56
CA LEU A 7 3.67 54.10 -51.37
C LEU A 7 3.42 52.64 -51.74
N SER A 8 4.53 51.89 -51.86
CA SER A 8 4.47 50.44 -51.78
C SER A 8 4.60 50.06 -50.31
N ALA A 9 3.46 49.68 -49.74
CA ALA A 9 3.35 49.11 -48.41
C ALA A 9 4.18 47.82 -48.31
N LEU A 10 5.19 47.81 -47.44
CA LEU A 10 5.75 46.60 -46.86
C LEU A 10 5.20 46.47 -45.43
N LEU A 11 3.94 46.03 -45.33
CA LEU A 11 3.44 45.39 -44.12
C LEU A 11 4.00 43.97 -44.10
N LEU A 12 5.22 43.82 -43.58
CA LEU A 12 5.73 42.53 -43.13
C LEU A 12 4.88 42.10 -41.93
N THR A 13 3.85 41.28 -42.16
CA THR A 13 3.17 40.55 -41.10
C THR A 13 4.19 39.61 -40.47
N ALA A 14 4.81 40.01 -39.35
CA ALA A 14 5.65 39.12 -38.57
C ALA A 14 4.76 37.99 -38.04
N ALA A 15 4.84 36.81 -38.66
CA ALA A 15 4.16 35.62 -38.19
C ALA A 15 4.51 35.40 -36.71
N SER A 16 3.51 35.07 -35.89
CA SER A 16 3.74 34.75 -34.49
C SER A 16 4.83 33.70 -34.38
N PRO A 17 5.81 33.85 -33.45
CA PRO A 17 6.91 32.92 -33.35
C PRO A 17 6.37 31.52 -33.10
N SER A 18 6.88 30.54 -33.85
CA SER A 18 6.54 29.15 -33.63
C SER A 18 6.89 28.71 -32.20
N PRO A 19 6.19 27.71 -31.61
CA PRO A 19 6.54 27.14 -30.32
C PRO A 19 8.05 26.89 -30.14
N ALA A 20 8.72 26.34 -31.16
CA ALA A 20 10.17 26.13 -31.15
C ALA A 20 10.98 27.44 -31.05
N GLN A 21 10.60 28.48 -31.79
CA GLN A 21 11.27 29.80 -31.73
C GLN A 21 11.05 30.47 -30.37
N LYS A 22 9.82 30.42 -29.84
CA LYS A 22 9.48 30.96 -28.52
C LYS A 22 10.28 30.28 -27.41
N ALA A 23 10.32 28.94 -27.41
CA ALA A 23 11.07 28.17 -26.43
C ALA A 23 12.58 28.49 -26.46
N LYS A 24 13.18 28.54 -27.65
CA LYS A 24 14.59 28.91 -27.83
C LYS A 24 14.89 30.33 -27.35
N SER A 25 14.01 31.29 -27.63
CA SER A 25 14.18 32.68 -27.20
C SER A 25 14.18 32.80 -25.67
N LEU A 26 13.20 32.18 -25.00
CA LEU A 26 13.08 32.23 -23.54
C LEU A 26 14.25 31.50 -22.85
N ALA A 27 14.71 30.39 -23.42
CA ALA A 27 15.88 29.69 -22.91
C ALA A 27 17.18 30.51 -23.10
N ALA A 28 17.33 31.22 -24.21
CA ALA A 28 18.48 32.09 -24.46
C ALA A 28 18.56 33.27 -23.48
N SER A 29 17.41 33.82 -23.07
CA SER A 29 17.33 34.86 -22.04
C SER A 29 17.33 34.34 -20.61
N ARG A 30 17.43 33.01 -20.40
CA ARG A 30 17.32 32.34 -19.09
C ARG A 30 16.01 32.65 -18.34
N SER A 31 14.95 32.94 -19.08
CA SER A 31 13.60 33.23 -18.56
C SER A 31 12.86 31.91 -18.26
N TRP A 32 13.31 31.20 -17.22
CA TRP A 32 12.88 29.82 -16.95
C TRP A 32 11.44 29.70 -16.46
N GLU A 33 10.97 30.65 -15.66
CA GLU A 33 9.58 30.69 -15.19
C GLU A 33 8.62 30.97 -16.35
N GLU A 34 8.95 31.94 -17.20
CA GLU A 34 8.15 32.26 -18.39
C GLU A 34 8.19 31.12 -19.41
N LEU A 35 9.32 30.40 -19.50
CA LEU A 35 9.43 29.19 -20.30
C LEU A 35 8.51 28.09 -19.74
N TYR A 36 8.51 27.85 -18.42
CA TYR A 36 7.61 26.89 -17.81
C TYR A 36 6.14 27.27 -18.05
N LEU A 37 5.75 28.50 -17.74
CA LEU A 37 4.37 29.00 -17.91
C LEU A 37 3.91 28.92 -19.38
N ALA A 38 4.79 29.23 -20.33
CA ALA A 38 4.47 29.15 -21.76
C ALA A 38 4.14 27.73 -22.24
N PHE A 39 4.59 26.70 -21.51
CA PHE A 39 4.51 25.31 -21.94
C PHE A 39 3.91 24.37 -20.87
N SER A 40 3.32 24.88 -19.80
CA SER A 40 2.68 24.09 -18.72
C SER A 40 1.16 23.96 -18.85
N ALA A 41 0.48 24.97 -19.41
CA ALA A 41 -0.99 25.05 -19.39
C ALA A 41 -1.72 24.32 -20.55
N GLY A 42 -0.99 23.80 -21.55
CA GLY A 42 -1.56 23.11 -22.72
C GLY A 42 -1.14 21.64 -22.84
N ASP A 43 -1.82 20.88 -23.69
CA ASP A 43 -1.43 19.51 -24.00
C ASP A 43 -0.17 19.53 -24.88
N ALA A 44 0.76 18.61 -24.65
CA ALA A 44 1.93 18.46 -25.51
C ALA A 44 1.53 18.15 -26.97
N THR A 45 0.33 17.59 -27.18
CA THR A 45 -0.20 17.34 -28.52
C THR A 45 -0.45 18.60 -29.34
N ASP A 46 -0.71 19.72 -28.67
CA ASP A 46 -1.01 21.02 -29.31
C ASP A 46 0.23 21.62 -29.97
N VAL A 47 1.43 21.22 -29.54
CA VAL A 47 2.68 21.57 -30.22
C VAL A 47 2.91 20.60 -31.38
N PRO A 48 3.15 21.10 -32.61
CA PRO A 48 3.46 20.25 -33.76
C PRO A 48 4.63 19.31 -33.46
N SER A 49 4.53 18.04 -33.84
CA SER A 49 5.53 17.01 -33.51
C SER A 49 6.95 17.41 -33.90
N ALA A 50 7.13 18.05 -35.05
CA ALA A 50 8.42 18.56 -35.53
C ALA A 50 9.07 19.64 -34.61
N GLN A 51 8.29 20.26 -33.73
CA GLN A 51 8.74 21.33 -32.84
C GLN A 51 8.91 20.87 -31.39
N ARG A 52 8.32 19.73 -30.99
CA ARG A 52 8.36 19.26 -29.60
C ARG A 52 9.77 19.02 -29.07
N GLY A 53 10.66 18.49 -29.90
CA GLY A 53 12.07 18.29 -29.53
C GLY A 53 12.78 19.62 -29.20
N ALA A 54 12.50 20.70 -29.92
CA ALA A 54 13.06 22.02 -29.63
C ALA A 54 12.50 22.61 -28.31
N VAL A 55 11.21 22.40 -28.03
CA VAL A 55 10.57 22.80 -26.77
C VAL A 55 11.14 22.00 -25.60
N SER A 56 11.22 20.67 -25.71
CA SER A 56 11.82 19.80 -24.70
C SER A 56 13.28 20.15 -24.43
N SER A 57 14.07 20.45 -25.46
CA SER A 57 15.46 20.87 -25.30
C SER A 57 15.60 22.16 -24.50
N ALA A 58 14.73 23.14 -24.73
CA ALA A 58 14.72 24.40 -23.98
C ALA A 58 14.32 24.18 -22.51
N LEU A 59 13.28 23.38 -22.26
CA LEU A 59 12.84 23.03 -20.90
C LEU A 59 13.91 22.23 -20.16
N THR A 60 14.61 21.32 -20.83
CA THR A 60 15.74 20.56 -20.29
C THR A 60 16.89 21.48 -19.89
N GLN A 61 17.17 22.52 -20.68
CA GLN A 61 18.19 23.52 -20.34
C GLN A 61 17.84 24.26 -19.04
N GLY A 62 16.57 24.64 -18.85
CA GLY A 62 16.09 25.25 -17.61
C GLY A 62 16.17 24.29 -16.42
N CYS A 63 15.75 23.03 -16.60
CA CYS A 63 15.89 21.99 -15.58
C CYS A 63 17.34 21.83 -15.13
N GLU A 64 18.29 21.72 -16.06
CA GLU A 64 19.72 21.57 -15.72
C GLU A 64 20.31 22.84 -15.08
N ALA A 65 19.83 24.02 -15.45
CA ALA A 65 20.26 25.29 -14.86
C ALA A 65 19.80 25.45 -13.40
N LEU A 66 18.59 24.99 -13.07
CA LEU A 66 17.97 25.21 -11.76
C LEU A 66 18.11 24.02 -10.79
N LYS A 67 18.58 22.85 -11.22
CA LYS A 67 18.62 21.61 -10.41
C LYS A 67 19.33 21.72 -9.04
N ASP A 68 20.19 22.71 -8.84
CA ASP A 68 20.93 22.96 -7.60
C ASP A 68 20.44 24.22 -6.87
N GLU A 69 19.84 25.19 -7.59
CA GLU A 69 19.40 26.49 -7.07
C GLU A 69 17.91 26.48 -6.70
N ASP A 70 17.06 25.90 -7.54
CA ASP A 70 15.62 25.70 -7.34
C ASP A 70 15.22 24.33 -7.88
N THR A 71 15.35 23.32 -7.02
CA THR A 71 15.11 21.92 -7.39
C THR A 71 13.62 21.66 -7.72
N VAL A 72 12.69 22.43 -7.12
CA VAL A 72 11.24 22.26 -7.34
C VAL A 72 10.84 22.79 -8.71
N MET A 73 11.33 23.97 -9.09
CA MET A 73 11.16 24.50 -10.45
C MET A 73 11.87 23.61 -11.48
N ALA A 74 13.07 23.13 -11.16
CA ALA A 74 13.80 22.21 -12.03
C ALA A 74 13.05 20.89 -12.25
N TYR A 75 12.42 20.33 -11.21
CA TYR A 75 11.54 19.16 -11.32
C TYR A 75 10.37 19.43 -12.27
N SER A 76 9.69 20.55 -12.09
CA SER A 76 8.54 20.95 -12.91
C SER A 76 8.91 21.14 -14.40
N LEU A 77 10.07 21.76 -14.66
CA LEU A 77 10.64 21.88 -16.00
C LEU A 77 11.02 20.52 -16.59
N GLY A 78 11.59 19.61 -15.79
CA GLY A 78 11.93 18.25 -16.17
C GLY A 78 10.72 17.40 -16.56
N GLU A 79 9.62 17.49 -15.80
CA GLU A 79 8.36 16.80 -16.12
C GLU A 79 7.80 17.26 -17.46
N ARG A 80 7.73 18.58 -17.66
CA ARG A 80 7.26 19.14 -18.94
C ARG A 80 8.21 18.78 -20.08
N ALA A 81 9.51 18.84 -19.89
CA ALA A 81 10.48 18.45 -20.91
C ALA A 81 10.25 17.02 -21.40
N ALA A 82 10.09 16.07 -20.46
CA ALA A 82 9.86 14.67 -20.76
C ALA A 82 8.48 14.39 -21.39
N LEU A 83 7.49 15.25 -21.13
CA LEU A 83 6.17 15.19 -21.77
C LEU A 83 6.22 15.57 -23.26
N TYR A 84 6.97 16.61 -23.62
CA TYR A 84 7.07 17.05 -25.02
C TYR A 84 7.93 16.11 -25.86
N ASP A 85 9.09 15.72 -25.33
CA ASP A 85 9.97 14.75 -25.97
C ASP A 85 10.72 13.98 -24.89
N GLU A 86 10.63 12.65 -24.96
CA GLU A 86 11.26 11.72 -24.02
C GLU A 86 12.76 11.60 -24.30
N SER A 87 13.45 12.73 -24.48
CA SER A 87 14.88 12.81 -24.77
C SER A 87 15.71 12.34 -23.57
N ALA A 88 16.93 11.88 -23.84
CA ALA A 88 17.82 11.37 -22.79
C ALA A 88 18.15 12.47 -21.75
N GLY A 89 18.31 13.71 -22.20
CA GLY A 89 18.54 14.86 -21.31
C GLY A 89 17.34 15.16 -20.41
N ALA A 90 16.14 15.20 -20.98
CA ALA A 90 14.91 15.48 -20.22
C ALA A 90 14.67 14.44 -19.12
N LEU A 91 14.76 13.15 -19.47
CA LEU A 91 14.54 12.05 -18.54
C LEU A 91 15.61 11.98 -17.43
N ARG A 92 16.88 12.27 -17.73
CA ARG A 92 17.93 12.34 -16.70
C ARG A 92 17.71 13.48 -15.73
N CYS A 93 17.39 14.67 -16.25
CA CYS A 93 17.19 15.82 -15.40
C CYS A 93 15.98 15.61 -14.49
N LEU A 94 14.86 15.13 -15.05
CA LEU A 94 13.67 14.73 -14.28
C LEU A 94 14.00 13.70 -13.20
N ALA A 95 14.70 12.62 -13.53
CA ALA A 95 15.07 11.61 -12.54
C ALA A 95 15.90 12.19 -11.38
N ARG A 96 16.87 13.07 -11.70
CA ARG A 96 17.74 13.69 -10.69
C ARG A 96 16.97 14.64 -9.78
N THR A 97 16.15 15.51 -10.35
CA THR A 97 15.38 16.50 -9.57
C THR A 97 14.28 15.82 -8.77
N ALA A 98 13.62 14.80 -9.32
CA ALA A 98 12.66 13.96 -8.60
C ALA A 98 13.29 13.32 -7.36
N ARG A 99 14.50 12.76 -7.49
CA ARG A 99 15.21 12.18 -6.35
C ARG A 99 15.57 13.22 -5.28
N LYS A 100 15.97 14.44 -5.69
CA LYS A 100 16.29 15.53 -4.76
C LYS A 100 15.07 16.11 -4.05
N THR A 101 13.88 16.01 -4.65
CA THR A 101 12.61 16.40 -4.03
C THR A 101 11.90 15.24 -3.32
N ASP A 102 12.61 14.13 -3.08
CA ASP A 102 12.12 12.88 -2.47
C ASP A 102 10.93 12.22 -3.20
N GLN A 103 10.74 12.55 -4.49
CA GLN A 103 9.76 11.93 -5.38
C GLN A 103 10.32 10.64 -6.01
N ARG A 104 10.57 9.63 -5.17
CA ARG A 104 11.29 8.40 -5.57
C ARG A 104 10.61 7.61 -6.68
N ALA A 105 9.29 7.45 -6.62
CA ALA A 105 8.53 6.75 -7.66
C ALA A 105 8.62 7.46 -9.04
N ALA A 106 8.63 8.80 -9.04
CA ALA A 106 8.80 9.57 -10.27
C ALA A 106 10.24 9.43 -10.82
N ALA A 107 11.24 9.42 -9.94
CA ALA A 107 12.63 9.18 -10.31
C ALA A 107 12.82 7.81 -10.96
N GLU A 108 12.29 6.75 -10.34
CA GLU A 108 12.35 5.39 -10.87
C GLU A 108 11.64 5.27 -12.23
N ALA A 109 10.44 5.84 -12.35
CA ALA A 109 9.67 5.83 -13.60
C ALA A 109 10.43 6.51 -14.76
N ALA A 110 11.05 7.67 -14.50
CA ALA A 110 11.86 8.38 -15.47
C ALA A 110 13.09 7.58 -15.90
N LEU A 111 13.78 6.93 -14.95
CA LEU A 111 14.95 6.10 -15.21
C LEU A 111 14.62 4.83 -16.01
N ARG A 112 13.52 4.13 -15.67
CA ARG A 112 13.05 2.95 -16.43
C ARG A 112 12.63 3.32 -17.86
N LYS A 113 11.95 4.46 -18.02
CA LYS A 113 11.61 5.01 -19.34
C LYS A 113 12.88 5.34 -20.13
N GLY A 114 13.87 5.97 -19.49
CA GLY A 114 15.17 6.27 -20.09
C GLY A 114 15.93 5.02 -20.55
N LEU A 115 15.99 3.97 -19.73
CA LEU A 115 16.57 2.68 -20.11
C LEU A 115 15.90 2.05 -21.35
N THR A 116 14.59 2.22 -21.48
CA THR A 116 13.82 1.66 -22.58
C THR A 116 14.04 2.45 -23.88
N LYS A 117 14.06 3.78 -23.80
CA LYS A 117 14.15 4.68 -24.96
C LYS A 117 15.59 4.93 -25.40
N HIS A 118 16.54 4.93 -24.48
CA HIS A 118 17.95 5.27 -24.68
C HIS A 118 18.89 4.18 -24.16
N PRO A 119 18.82 2.94 -24.69
CA PRO A 119 19.57 1.80 -24.16
C PRO A 119 21.09 1.93 -24.29
N LYS A 120 21.59 2.85 -25.12
CA LYS A 120 23.03 3.14 -25.27
C LYS A 120 23.56 4.11 -24.21
N ASP A 121 22.67 4.74 -23.43
CA ASP A 121 23.03 5.68 -22.40
C ASP A 121 23.16 4.96 -21.05
N GLY A 122 24.41 4.70 -20.65
CA GLY A 122 24.72 3.96 -19.43
C GLY A 122 24.28 4.64 -18.14
N ALA A 123 24.01 5.95 -18.17
CA ALA A 123 23.62 6.70 -16.97
C ALA A 123 22.27 6.23 -16.42
N PHE A 124 21.31 5.86 -17.28
CA PHE A 124 20.01 5.40 -16.81
C PHE A 124 20.10 4.07 -16.05
N GLY A 125 20.87 3.11 -16.57
CA GLY A 125 21.08 1.83 -15.89
C GLY A 125 21.88 1.97 -14.60
N LEU A 126 22.89 2.84 -14.61
CA LEU A 126 23.70 3.11 -13.42
C LEU A 126 22.88 3.79 -12.32
N GLU A 127 22.16 4.87 -12.64
CA GLU A 127 21.39 5.62 -11.64
C GLU A 127 20.15 4.84 -11.17
N LEU A 128 19.49 4.06 -12.04
CA LEU A 128 18.44 3.14 -11.60
C LEU A 128 19.01 2.07 -10.67
N GLY A 129 20.17 1.50 -11.02
CA GLY A 129 20.86 0.52 -10.18
C GLY A 129 21.21 1.06 -8.80
N LYS A 130 21.69 2.32 -8.71
CA LYS A 130 21.94 2.98 -7.43
C LYS A 130 20.66 3.22 -6.63
N LEU A 131 19.62 3.74 -7.27
CA LEU A 131 18.32 3.98 -6.62
C LEU A 131 17.75 2.69 -6.05
N LEU A 132 17.74 1.61 -6.83
CA LEU A 132 17.25 0.31 -6.39
C LEU A 132 18.12 -0.32 -5.28
N LEU A 133 19.44 -0.10 -5.31
CA LEU A 133 20.32 -0.50 -4.18
C LEU A 133 20.04 0.27 -2.89
N GLU A 134 19.71 1.56 -3.00
CA GLU A 134 19.27 2.39 -1.86
C GLU A 134 17.92 1.92 -1.31
N GLU A 135 17.03 1.45 -2.20
CA GLU A 135 15.73 0.85 -1.87
C GLU A 135 15.79 -0.63 -1.49
N GLN A 136 17.00 -1.19 -1.38
CA GLN A 136 17.25 -2.60 -1.07
C GLN A 136 16.65 -3.61 -2.08
N ASP A 137 16.35 -3.19 -3.31
CA ASP A 137 15.98 -4.07 -4.43
C ASP A 137 17.25 -4.51 -5.18
N ALA A 138 17.97 -5.50 -4.63
CA ALA A 138 19.21 -5.97 -5.25
C ALA A 138 18.97 -6.67 -6.59
N ALA A 139 17.87 -7.41 -6.74
CA ALA A 139 17.52 -8.10 -7.98
C ALA A 139 17.18 -7.10 -9.11
N GLY A 140 16.39 -6.08 -8.81
CA GLY A 140 16.10 -4.98 -9.74
C GLY A 140 17.35 -4.17 -10.05
N ALA A 141 18.23 -3.95 -9.06
CA ALA A 141 19.52 -3.31 -9.28
C ALA A 141 20.41 -4.13 -10.24
N VAL A 142 20.48 -5.46 -10.08
CA VAL A 142 21.17 -6.34 -11.03
C VAL A 142 20.59 -6.15 -12.44
N ALA A 143 19.27 -6.24 -12.59
CA ALA A 143 18.60 -6.11 -13.89
C ALA A 143 18.80 -4.72 -14.53
N ALA A 144 18.92 -3.65 -13.74
CA ALA A 144 19.20 -2.30 -14.21
C ALA A 144 20.68 -2.12 -14.60
N LEU A 145 21.60 -2.62 -13.78
CA LEU A 145 23.05 -2.48 -13.98
C LEU A 145 23.56 -3.34 -15.13
N GLU A 146 22.93 -4.50 -15.40
CA GLU A 146 23.24 -5.33 -16.58
C GLU A 146 22.89 -4.66 -17.90
N LYS A 147 21.97 -3.69 -17.88
CA LYS A 147 21.62 -2.89 -19.05
C LYS A 147 22.59 -1.75 -19.32
N VAL A 148 23.60 -1.53 -18.45
CA VAL A 148 24.65 -0.53 -18.69
C VAL A 148 25.60 -1.04 -19.79
N PRO A 149 25.77 -0.32 -20.91
CA PRO A 149 26.62 -0.78 -22.00
C PRO A 149 28.09 -0.90 -21.58
N ALA A 150 28.76 -1.99 -21.97
CA ALA A 150 30.15 -2.28 -21.58
C ALA A 150 31.18 -1.22 -22.04
N ARG A 151 30.86 -0.42 -23.06
CA ARG A 151 31.70 0.68 -23.57
C ARG A 151 31.27 2.06 -23.06
N ALA A 152 30.23 2.15 -22.23
CA ALA A 152 29.81 3.40 -21.62
C ALA A 152 30.80 3.84 -20.53
N LYS A 153 30.85 5.15 -20.25
CA LYS A 153 31.71 5.71 -19.20
C LYS A 153 31.35 5.14 -17.82
N GLU A 154 30.08 4.82 -17.64
CA GLU A 154 29.46 4.27 -16.44
C GLU A 154 29.79 2.79 -16.21
N ALA A 155 30.37 2.09 -17.19
CA ALA A 155 30.59 0.65 -17.15
C ALA A 155 31.47 0.20 -15.97
N GLY A 156 32.46 0.99 -15.58
CA GLY A 156 33.33 0.70 -14.44
C GLY A 156 32.56 0.70 -13.11
N ASP A 157 31.81 1.78 -12.85
CA ASP A 157 30.99 1.91 -11.66
C ASP A 157 29.85 0.90 -11.64
N ALA A 158 29.21 0.69 -12.80
CA ALA A 158 28.14 -0.29 -12.94
C ALA A 158 28.65 -1.71 -12.67
N LYS A 159 29.86 -2.08 -13.12
CA LYS A 159 30.45 -3.38 -12.82
C LYS A 159 30.70 -3.59 -11.33
N ARG A 160 31.21 -2.57 -10.63
CA ARG A 160 31.41 -2.61 -9.17
C ARG A 160 30.08 -2.78 -8.43
N LEU A 161 29.09 -1.97 -8.76
CA LEU A 161 27.76 -2.06 -8.17
C LEU A 161 27.04 -3.34 -8.55
N LEU A 162 27.26 -3.88 -9.76
CA LEU A 162 26.67 -5.13 -10.21
C LEU A 162 27.24 -6.32 -9.42
N GLN A 163 28.53 -6.29 -9.08
CA GLN A 163 29.11 -7.31 -8.19
C GLN A 163 28.48 -7.25 -6.80
N GLN A 164 28.32 -6.04 -6.24
CA GLN A 164 27.64 -5.84 -4.95
C GLN A 164 26.16 -6.28 -5.00
N ALA A 165 25.44 -5.89 -6.05
CA ALA A 165 24.04 -6.22 -6.25
C ALA A 165 23.85 -7.72 -6.47
N ARG A 166 24.75 -8.40 -7.21
CA ARG A 166 24.70 -9.86 -7.37
C ARG A 166 25.02 -10.60 -6.08
N ALA A 167 25.96 -10.11 -5.27
CA ALA A 167 26.21 -10.69 -3.96
C ALA A 167 24.93 -10.62 -3.09
N LYS A 168 24.33 -9.43 -2.98
CA LYS A 168 23.07 -9.22 -2.26
C LYS A 168 21.91 -10.03 -2.83
N ALA A 169 21.71 -10.04 -4.15
CA ALA A 169 20.63 -10.78 -4.79
C ALA A 169 20.82 -12.31 -4.69
N ASN A 170 22.06 -12.80 -4.64
CA ASN A 170 22.36 -14.21 -4.40
C ASN A 170 22.09 -14.59 -2.94
N GLU A 171 22.44 -13.71 -1.99
CA GLU A 171 22.09 -13.86 -0.57
C GLU A 171 20.56 -13.87 -0.40
N GLU A 172 19.84 -12.92 -1.01
CA GLU A 172 18.37 -12.84 -1.02
C GLU A 172 17.73 -14.06 -1.70
N GLY A 173 18.25 -14.49 -2.84
CA GLY A 173 17.75 -15.65 -3.58
C GLY A 173 18.04 -16.99 -2.88
N ALA A 174 19.15 -17.09 -2.16
CA ALA A 174 19.45 -18.21 -1.28
C ALA A 174 18.50 -18.23 -0.08
N ALA A 175 18.31 -17.07 0.56
CA ALA A 175 17.37 -16.91 1.67
C ALA A 175 15.92 -17.22 1.25
N ARG A 176 15.49 -16.80 0.06
CA ARG A 176 14.17 -17.10 -0.51
C ARG A 176 13.96 -18.60 -0.76
N ARG A 177 14.92 -19.29 -1.38
CA ARG A 177 14.82 -20.74 -1.62
C ARG A 177 14.83 -21.54 -0.33
N GLU A 178 15.52 -21.04 0.69
CA GLU A 178 15.52 -21.61 2.03
C GLU A 178 14.16 -21.38 2.72
N ALA A 179 13.60 -20.17 2.61
CA ALA A 179 12.26 -19.84 3.09
C ALA A 179 11.15 -20.66 2.40
N GLU A 180 11.16 -20.81 1.07
CA GLU A 180 10.20 -21.63 0.32
C GLU A 180 10.28 -23.12 0.73
N ARG A 181 11.49 -23.64 1.04
CA ARG A 181 11.67 -25.00 1.56
C ARG A 181 11.15 -25.15 2.98
N LEU A 182 11.27 -24.12 3.81
CA LEU A 182 10.75 -24.11 5.19
C LEU A 182 9.21 -24.02 5.18
N GLU A 183 8.64 -23.19 4.31
CA GLU A 183 7.19 -23.05 4.12
C GLU A 183 6.52 -24.35 3.64
N GLN A 184 7.14 -25.07 2.72
CA GLN A 184 6.66 -26.40 2.28
C GLN A 184 6.69 -27.45 3.40
N ARG A 185 7.62 -27.33 4.36
CA ARG A 185 7.69 -28.20 5.55
C ARG A 185 6.66 -27.81 6.61
N MET A 186 6.36 -26.52 6.73
CA MET A 186 5.42 -25.96 7.71
C MET A 186 3.95 -26.12 7.29
N SER A 187 3.67 -26.10 5.99
CA SER A 187 2.32 -26.29 5.42
C SER A 187 1.84 -27.75 5.38
N GLY A 188 2.65 -28.70 5.85
CA GLY A 188 2.21 -30.10 6.01
C GLY A 188 1.96 -30.86 4.70
N VAL A 189 2.35 -30.33 3.52
CA VAL A 189 2.32 -31.08 2.26
C VAL A 189 3.54 -31.99 2.17
N THR A 190 3.65 -32.91 3.13
CA THR A 190 4.46 -34.11 2.99
C THR A 190 3.54 -35.30 3.16
N GLY A 191 3.70 -36.29 2.27
CA GLY A 191 2.69 -37.31 1.99
C GLY A 191 2.14 -38.02 3.23
N ARG A 192 0.81 -38.08 3.27
CA ARG A 192 0.01 -38.94 4.15
C ARG A 192 0.54 -40.37 4.17
N ARG A 193 0.86 -40.88 5.37
CA ARG A 193 0.59 -42.28 5.76
C ARG A 193 0.15 -42.34 7.23
N PRO A 194 -0.81 -43.22 7.58
CA PRO A 194 -1.46 -43.22 8.89
C PRO A 194 -0.79 -44.19 9.86
N GLY A 195 -0.72 -43.79 11.13
CA GLY A 195 -0.54 -44.72 12.24
C GLY A 195 0.16 -44.12 13.45
N ALA A 196 -0.56 -44.17 14.58
CA ALA A 196 -0.10 -44.34 15.95
C ALA A 196 -0.51 -43.22 16.93
N THR A 197 -1.36 -43.66 17.85
CA THR A 197 -1.88 -43.12 19.09
C THR A 197 -0.81 -42.81 20.14
N ALA A 198 -1.07 -41.81 21.00
CA ALA A 198 -0.79 -41.78 22.46
C ALA A 198 -1.07 -40.35 22.94
N ASP A 199 -2.18 -40.08 23.61
CA ASP A 199 -2.43 -40.21 25.07
C ASP A 199 -2.26 -38.88 25.80
N VAL A 200 -3.39 -38.42 26.30
CA VAL A 200 -3.59 -37.26 27.19
C VAL A 200 -3.38 -37.74 28.63
N GLN A 201 -2.78 -36.92 29.50
CA GLN A 201 -3.31 -36.62 30.85
C GLN A 201 -2.58 -35.44 31.54
N PRO A 202 -3.24 -34.77 32.52
CA PRO A 202 -3.04 -33.36 32.86
C PRO A 202 -2.50 -33.11 34.29
N ALA A 203 -2.16 -31.86 34.64
CA ALA A 203 -2.01 -31.43 36.03
C ALA A 203 -2.37 -29.93 36.21
N VAL A 204 -3.52 -29.63 36.85
CA VAL A 204 -3.78 -29.26 38.26
C VAL A 204 -3.61 -27.75 38.57
N ALA A 205 -4.70 -27.19 39.09
CA ALA A 205 -4.94 -25.80 39.43
C ALA A 205 -4.36 -25.36 40.79
N GLY A 206 -4.12 -24.05 40.92
CA GLY A 206 -3.95 -23.34 42.19
C GLY A 206 -4.69 -22.00 42.15
N GLN A 207 -5.68 -21.83 43.04
CA GLN A 207 -6.47 -20.60 43.22
C GLN A 207 -5.71 -19.54 44.03
N GLY A 208 -5.93 -18.25 43.73
CA GLY A 208 -5.69 -17.19 44.71
C GLY A 208 -5.51 -15.75 44.22
N ARG A 209 -6.64 -15.02 44.14
CA ARG A 209 -6.82 -13.58 44.39
C ARG A 209 -6.44 -12.52 43.33
N SER A 210 -7.47 -11.73 43.03
CA SER A 210 -7.48 -10.50 42.23
C SER A 210 -6.41 -9.49 42.62
N VAL A 211 -5.56 -9.15 41.65
CA VAL A 211 -4.90 -7.85 41.51
C VAL A 211 -4.82 -7.58 40.00
N THR A 212 -5.39 -6.47 39.56
CA THR A 212 -5.21 -5.88 38.24
C THR A 212 -3.71 -5.57 38.07
N ARG A 213 -2.96 -6.53 37.52
CA ARG A 213 -1.65 -6.31 36.93
C ARG A 213 -1.79 -6.67 35.48
N SER A 214 -1.43 -5.75 34.60
CA SER A 214 -1.03 -6.06 33.23
C SER A 214 -0.16 -7.30 33.32
N ALA A 215 -0.67 -8.44 32.82
CA ALA A 215 0.09 -9.66 32.80
C ALA A 215 1.37 -9.30 32.06
N SER A 216 2.51 -9.32 32.75
CA SER A 216 3.80 -9.23 32.11
C SER A 216 3.84 -10.41 31.15
N LEU A 217 3.53 -10.14 29.88
CA LEU A 217 3.65 -11.12 28.81
C LEU A 217 5.13 -11.46 28.78
N ASN A 218 5.48 -12.57 29.44
CA ASN A 218 6.84 -13.08 29.40
C ASN A 218 7.02 -13.56 27.97
N TYR A 219 7.79 -12.79 27.20
CA TYR A 219 8.08 -13.15 25.83
C TYR A 219 9.13 -14.24 25.83
N GLU A 220 8.76 -15.39 25.29
CA GLU A 220 9.73 -16.42 24.98
C GLU A 220 10.35 -16.07 23.63
N SER A 221 11.67 -15.86 23.64
CA SER A 221 12.45 -15.76 22.42
C SER A 221 13.11 -17.11 22.22
N SER A 222 12.67 -17.84 21.20
CA SER A 222 13.34 -19.05 20.77
C SER A 222 13.95 -18.80 19.39
N THR A 223 15.11 -19.38 19.16
CA THR A 223 15.70 -19.45 17.83
C THR A 223 15.46 -20.88 17.35
N GLY A 224 14.66 -21.04 16.30
CA GLY A 224 14.43 -22.33 15.69
C GLY A 224 15.71 -22.92 15.08
N PRO A 225 15.72 -24.22 14.73
CA PRO A 225 16.85 -24.87 14.04
C PRO A 225 17.21 -24.23 12.68
N ASP A 226 16.33 -23.39 12.15
CA ASP A 226 16.41 -22.62 10.92
C ASP A 226 16.91 -21.17 11.11
N GLY A 227 17.30 -20.81 12.33
CA GLY A 227 17.77 -19.45 12.66
C GLY A 227 16.64 -18.42 12.79
N MET A 228 15.37 -18.82 12.68
CA MET A 228 14.22 -17.93 12.89
C MET A 228 14.05 -17.63 14.37
N ARG A 229 14.14 -16.34 14.73
CA ARG A 229 13.77 -15.89 16.08
C ARG A 229 12.27 -15.71 16.12
N THR A 230 11.60 -16.67 16.73
CA THR A 230 10.20 -16.53 17.11
C THR A 230 10.18 -15.81 18.44
N ARG A 231 9.50 -14.66 18.48
CA ARG A 231 9.11 -14.05 19.74
C ARG A 231 7.63 -14.29 19.91
N SER A 232 7.29 -15.06 20.93
CA SER A 232 5.90 -15.41 21.21
C SER A 232 5.52 -14.99 22.61
N ASN A 233 4.25 -14.63 22.76
CA ASN A 233 3.57 -14.63 24.04
C ASN A 233 2.32 -15.51 23.91
N SER A 234 1.44 -15.49 24.90
CA SER A 234 0.19 -16.27 24.86
C SER A 234 -0.83 -15.84 23.79
N ARG A 235 -0.59 -14.73 23.08
CA ARG A 235 -1.53 -14.07 22.14
C ARG A 235 -0.98 -13.94 20.72
N PHE A 236 0.31 -13.72 20.57
CA PHE A 236 0.96 -13.43 19.30
C PHE A 236 2.22 -14.27 19.12
N VAL A 237 2.39 -14.81 17.92
CA VAL A 237 3.60 -15.47 17.47
C VAL A 237 4.21 -14.61 16.37
N ILE A 238 5.23 -13.84 16.71
CA ILE A 238 5.87 -12.93 15.77
C ILE A 238 6.86 -13.72 14.93
N ARG A 239 6.70 -13.61 13.61
CA ARG A 239 7.54 -14.25 12.59
C ARG A 239 8.07 -13.18 11.64
N TYR A 240 9.30 -13.35 11.25
CA TYR A 240 9.96 -12.50 10.27
C TYR A 240 10.10 -13.25 8.96
N PHE A 241 9.81 -12.59 7.85
CA PHE A 241 10.00 -13.19 6.54
C PHE A 241 11.50 -13.36 6.20
N ASN A 242 12.37 -12.46 6.68
CA ASN A 242 13.83 -12.55 6.53
C ASN A 242 14.59 -12.19 7.83
N ASN A 243 15.51 -13.05 8.27
CA ASN A 243 16.30 -12.90 9.50
C ASN A 243 17.57 -12.02 9.36
N GLN A 244 17.90 -11.51 8.17
CA GLN A 244 19.18 -10.83 7.88
C GLN A 244 19.27 -9.32 8.19
N ARG A 245 18.23 -8.69 8.74
CA ARG A 245 18.25 -7.25 9.10
C ARG A 245 19.21 -6.92 10.27
N ASP A 246 19.38 -5.65 10.62
CA ASP A 246 20.14 -5.20 11.82
C ASP A 246 19.30 -5.38 13.11
N PHE A 247 19.89 -5.90 14.19
CA PHE A 247 19.23 -6.36 15.41
C PHE A 247 18.62 -5.22 16.27
N GLY A 248 19.24 -4.04 16.28
CA GLY A 248 18.84 -2.92 17.16
C GLY A 248 17.55 -2.22 16.73
N GLN A 249 17.40 -1.92 15.44
CA GLN A 249 16.20 -1.26 14.89
C GLN A 249 14.97 -2.21 14.83
N ARG A 250 15.22 -3.53 14.76
CA ARG A 250 14.17 -4.57 14.75
C ARG A 250 13.44 -4.68 16.09
N ALA A 251 14.18 -4.78 17.20
CA ALA A 251 13.56 -5.01 18.52
C ALA A 251 12.64 -3.87 18.96
N GLU A 252 12.98 -2.63 18.61
CA GLU A 252 12.15 -1.46 18.91
C GLU A 252 10.88 -1.41 18.03
N TYR A 253 10.99 -1.63 16.72
CA TYR A 253 9.83 -1.68 15.83
C TYR A 253 8.90 -2.84 16.18
N GLU A 254 9.45 -4.03 16.40
CA GLU A 254 8.72 -5.21 16.86
C GLU A 254 8.00 -4.92 18.18
N GLY A 255 8.71 -4.34 19.16
CA GLY A 255 8.11 -3.95 20.44
C GLY A 255 6.95 -2.98 20.28
N ARG A 256 7.04 -2.02 19.36
CA ARG A 256 5.95 -1.08 19.07
C ARG A 256 4.78 -1.74 18.35
N VAL A 257 5.03 -2.62 17.38
CA VAL A 257 3.99 -3.37 16.67
C VAL A 257 3.24 -4.29 17.63
N VAL A 258 3.99 -5.02 18.45
CA VAL A 258 3.44 -5.90 19.48
C VAL A 258 2.60 -5.10 20.48
N ALA A 259 3.09 -3.94 20.93
CA ALA A 259 2.30 -3.07 21.81
C ALA A 259 1.00 -2.58 21.13
N ALA A 260 1.03 -2.27 19.83
CA ALA A 260 -0.16 -1.91 19.08
C ALA A 260 -1.13 -3.10 18.90
N LEU A 261 -0.62 -4.33 18.76
CA LEU A 261 -1.44 -5.54 18.70
C LEU A 261 -2.02 -5.93 20.06
N ASP A 262 -1.28 -5.74 21.15
CA ASP A 262 -1.81 -5.88 22.51
C ASP A 262 -2.92 -4.84 22.77
N GLU A 263 -2.73 -3.61 22.30
CA GLU A 263 -3.76 -2.56 22.34
C GLU A 263 -5.00 -2.97 21.52
N ALA A 264 -4.80 -3.52 20.31
CA ALA A 264 -5.88 -4.05 19.48
C ALA A 264 -6.63 -5.21 20.14
N TYR A 265 -5.90 -6.13 20.77
CA TYR A 265 -6.46 -7.24 21.55
C TYR A 265 -7.31 -6.71 22.70
N ASP A 266 -6.77 -5.81 23.52
CA ASP A 266 -7.45 -5.33 24.73
C ASP A 266 -8.67 -4.48 24.35
N PHE A 267 -8.57 -3.69 23.29
CA PHE A 267 -9.69 -2.93 22.74
C PHE A 267 -10.79 -3.85 22.20
N THR A 268 -10.43 -4.83 21.37
CA THR A 268 -11.38 -5.80 20.81
C THR A 268 -12.06 -6.60 21.91
N ARG A 269 -11.31 -7.02 22.94
CA ARG A 269 -11.86 -7.69 24.13
C ARG A 269 -12.87 -6.81 24.86
N SER A 270 -12.52 -5.56 25.10
CA SER A 270 -13.38 -4.59 25.79
C SER A 270 -14.68 -4.37 25.02
N MET A 271 -14.59 -4.27 23.69
CA MET A 271 -15.73 -4.00 22.83
C MET A 271 -16.62 -5.23 22.61
N LEU A 272 -16.03 -6.36 22.23
CA LEU A 272 -16.78 -7.55 21.82
C LEU A 272 -17.13 -8.47 23.01
N GLY A 273 -16.39 -8.36 24.12
CA GLY A 273 -16.53 -9.23 25.29
C GLY A 273 -15.82 -10.58 25.14
N GLU A 274 -15.38 -10.90 23.93
CA GLU A 274 -14.69 -12.12 23.57
C GLU A 274 -13.48 -11.79 22.70
N VAL A 275 -12.51 -12.69 22.70
CA VAL A 275 -11.30 -12.60 21.89
C VAL A 275 -10.96 -13.97 21.36
N ARG A 276 -10.14 -13.99 20.34
CA ARG A 276 -9.48 -15.19 19.87
C ARG A 276 -8.73 -15.90 21.01
N GLU A 277 -8.88 -17.22 21.10
CA GLU A 277 -8.18 -18.05 22.10
C GLU A 277 -6.80 -18.47 21.60
N ALA A 278 -6.69 -18.83 20.32
CA ALA A 278 -5.44 -19.29 19.73
C ALA A 278 -4.48 -18.13 19.43
N PRO A 279 -3.17 -18.26 19.68
CA PRO A 279 -2.21 -17.23 19.27
C PRO A 279 -2.35 -16.90 17.77
N VAL A 280 -2.22 -15.62 17.44
CA VAL A 280 -2.22 -15.14 16.05
C VAL A 280 -0.79 -15.08 15.54
N ASP A 281 -0.56 -15.66 14.36
CA ASP A 281 0.70 -15.45 13.65
C ASP A 281 0.77 -14.02 13.13
N VAL A 282 1.87 -13.33 13.41
CA VAL A 282 2.13 -11.97 12.92
C VAL A 282 3.37 -12.01 12.07
N ILE A 283 3.22 -11.74 10.78
CA ILE A 283 4.31 -11.80 9.81
C ILE A 283 4.71 -10.38 9.44
N LEU A 284 5.92 -10.00 9.82
CA LEU A 284 6.48 -8.70 9.51
C LEU A 284 7.22 -8.79 8.16
N TYR A 285 6.74 -8.03 7.18
CA TYR A 285 7.32 -7.94 5.84
C TYR A 285 8.13 -6.66 5.69
N THR A 286 9.15 -6.71 4.83
CA THR A 286 9.68 -5.53 4.16
C THR A 286 8.70 -5.02 3.08
N LEU A 287 8.82 -3.76 2.62
CA LEU A 287 7.87 -3.21 1.64
C LEU A 287 7.99 -3.98 0.33
N ALA A 288 9.23 -4.33 -0.02
CA ALA A 288 9.55 -5.15 -1.19
C ALA A 288 8.97 -6.56 -1.07
N GLU A 289 9.05 -7.20 0.10
CA GLU A 289 8.45 -8.52 0.31
C GLU A 289 6.91 -8.42 0.24
N PHE A 290 6.30 -7.46 0.93
CA PHE A 290 4.86 -7.26 0.90
C PHE A 290 4.35 -6.98 -0.52
N GLN A 291 5.05 -6.15 -1.29
CA GLN A 291 4.77 -5.90 -2.70
C GLN A 291 4.92 -7.16 -3.56
N THR A 292 5.94 -7.97 -3.30
CA THR A 292 6.16 -9.24 -4.02
C THR A 292 5.02 -10.22 -3.78
N HIS A 293 4.50 -10.30 -2.55
CA HIS A 293 3.44 -11.24 -2.19
C HIS A 293 2.03 -10.76 -2.54
N PHE A 294 1.74 -9.46 -2.37
CA PHE A 294 0.38 -8.92 -2.44
C PHE A 294 0.17 -7.92 -3.59
N GLY A 295 1.23 -7.60 -4.33
CA GLY A 295 1.22 -6.67 -5.45
C GLY A 295 1.38 -5.20 -5.02
N ALA A 296 1.84 -4.37 -5.96
CA ALA A 296 2.20 -2.98 -5.71
C ALA A 296 1.02 -2.10 -5.26
N THR A 297 -0.19 -2.37 -5.76
CA THR A 297 -1.39 -1.60 -5.37
C THR A 297 -1.72 -1.80 -3.89
N ARG A 298 -1.70 -3.04 -3.39
CA ARG A 298 -1.94 -3.31 -1.96
C ARG A 298 -0.80 -2.81 -1.10
N ALA A 299 0.45 -3.03 -1.52
CA ALA A 299 1.62 -2.55 -0.78
C ALA A 299 1.65 -1.02 -0.58
N ARG A 300 1.01 -0.25 -1.46
CA ARG A 300 0.86 1.21 -1.31
C ARG A 300 -0.40 1.63 -0.54
N ALA A 301 -1.39 0.75 -0.46
CA ALA A 301 -2.73 1.08 0.03
C ALA A 301 -3.01 0.61 1.46
N VAL A 302 -2.34 -0.45 1.93
CA VAL A 302 -2.63 -1.05 3.24
C VAL A 302 -1.40 -1.16 4.13
N ALA A 303 -1.60 -0.85 5.41
CA ALA A 303 -0.59 -1.00 6.47
C ALA A 303 -0.46 -2.46 6.95
N GLY A 304 -1.52 -3.25 6.77
CA GLY A 304 -1.54 -4.67 7.07
C GLY A 304 -2.60 -5.41 6.26
N LEU A 305 -2.62 -6.74 6.41
CA LEU A 305 -3.61 -7.64 5.82
C LEU A 305 -3.69 -8.91 6.65
N TYR A 306 -4.90 -9.35 6.98
CA TYR A 306 -5.16 -10.69 7.48
C TYR A 306 -5.41 -11.65 6.31
N SER A 307 -4.67 -12.76 6.29
CA SER A 307 -4.86 -13.86 5.35
C SER A 307 -4.27 -15.14 5.93
N ASP A 308 -4.68 -16.33 5.47
CA ASP A 308 -4.08 -17.62 5.88
C ASP A 308 -3.76 -17.74 7.39
N ASN A 309 -4.69 -17.31 8.24
CA ASN A 309 -4.55 -17.32 9.70
C ASN A 309 -3.40 -16.46 10.29
N ALA A 310 -2.93 -15.45 9.57
CA ALA A 310 -1.87 -14.55 10.00
C ALA A 310 -2.15 -13.08 9.67
N ILE A 311 -1.80 -12.19 10.59
CA ILE A 311 -1.75 -10.74 10.37
C ILE A 311 -0.41 -10.42 9.72
N ARG A 312 -0.45 -9.86 8.52
CA ARG A 312 0.72 -9.51 7.72
C ARG A 312 0.90 -8.01 7.75
N ILE A 313 2.05 -7.54 8.23
CA ILE A 313 2.32 -6.11 8.41
C ILE A 313 3.31 -5.67 7.35
N ASN A 314 3.02 -4.52 6.74
CA ASN A 314 3.83 -3.92 5.69
C ASN A 314 4.83 -2.92 6.29
N ASP A 315 6.12 -3.11 6.00
CA ASP A 315 7.35 -2.37 6.42
C ASP A 315 7.24 -0.86 6.57
N ALA A 316 6.33 -0.24 5.82
CA ALA A 316 6.16 1.20 5.74
C ALA A 316 5.10 1.76 6.70
N ALA A 317 4.44 0.93 7.51
CA ALA A 317 3.49 1.42 8.49
C ALA A 317 4.23 2.10 9.66
N GLU A 318 4.48 3.41 9.55
CA GLU A 318 4.62 4.24 10.75
C GLU A 318 3.42 3.97 11.65
N LEU A 319 3.64 3.76 12.96
CA LEU A 319 2.57 3.49 13.94
C LEU A 319 1.82 4.79 14.30
N THR A 320 1.27 5.44 13.29
CA THR A 320 0.30 6.53 13.42
C THR A 320 -0.99 6.00 14.03
N PRO A 321 -1.88 6.88 14.53
CA PRO A 321 -3.20 6.47 14.98
C PRO A 321 -3.97 5.66 13.93
N GLN A 322 -3.85 6.04 12.65
CA GLN A 322 -4.53 5.36 11.55
C GLN A 322 -4.01 3.94 11.31
N THR A 323 -2.70 3.73 11.30
CA THR A 323 -2.16 2.38 11.09
C THR A 323 -2.41 1.47 12.29
N LYS A 324 -2.44 2.02 13.51
CA LYS A 324 -2.94 1.27 14.68
C LYS A 324 -4.40 0.85 14.50
N ALA A 325 -5.25 1.76 14.01
CA ALA A 325 -6.64 1.45 13.70
C ALA A 325 -6.74 0.32 12.66
N THR A 326 -5.92 0.35 11.61
CA THR A 326 -5.80 -0.78 10.66
C THR A 326 -5.37 -2.08 11.35
N LEU A 327 -4.43 -2.06 12.30
CA LEU A 327 -4.08 -3.27 13.06
C LEU A 327 -5.25 -3.81 13.90
N VAL A 328 -6.12 -2.93 14.42
CA VAL A 328 -7.37 -3.33 15.06
C VAL A 328 -8.28 -4.02 14.05
N HIS A 329 -8.44 -3.44 12.85
CA HIS A 329 -9.22 -4.03 11.75
C HIS A 329 -8.72 -5.45 11.42
N GLU A 330 -7.41 -5.62 11.20
CA GLU A 330 -6.82 -6.93 10.90
C GLU A 330 -6.95 -7.93 12.04
N TYR A 331 -6.87 -7.48 13.30
CA TYR A 331 -7.08 -8.34 14.46
C TYR A 331 -8.52 -8.82 14.58
N VAL A 332 -9.51 -8.00 14.20
CA VAL A 332 -10.91 -8.42 14.17
C VAL A 332 -11.14 -9.54 13.16
N HIS A 333 -10.50 -9.49 11.98
CA HIS A 333 -10.53 -10.63 11.06
C HIS A 333 -9.97 -11.91 11.67
N ALA A 334 -8.86 -11.81 12.40
CA ALA A 334 -8.28 -12.96 13.11
C ALA A 334 -9.23 -13.53 14.18
N ALA A 335 -9.94 -12.66 14.90
CA ALA A 335 -10.94 -13.06 15.89
C ALA A 335 -12.17 -13.70 15.25
N LEU A 336 -12.68 -13.13 14.16
CA LEU A 336 -13.80 -13.70 13.40
C LEU A 336 -13.49 -15.09 12.86
N ASP A 337 -12.29 -15.32 12.37
CA ASP A 337 -11.88 -16.65 11.89
C ASP A 337 -11.91 -17.69 13.02
N ASP A 338 -11.40 -17.32 14.21
CA ASP A 338 -11.43 -18.20 15.40
C ASP A 338 -12.86 -18.45 15.89
N PHE A 339 -13.70 -17.42 15.97
CA PHE A 339 -15.12 -17.57 16.33
C PHE A 339 -15.87 -18.50 15.38
N CYS A 340 -15.42 -18.58 14.12
CA CYS A 340 -16.00 -19.43 13.09
C CYS A 340 -15.29 -20.79 12.96
N ASP A 341 -14.49 -21.22 13.93
CA ASP A 341 -13.74 -22.47 13.90
C ASP A 341 -12.81 -22.59 12.66
N GLY A 342 -12.13 -21.50 12.28
CA GLY A 342 -11.26 -21.40 11.10
C GLY A 342 -12.00 -21.27 9.76
N ARG A 343 -13.29 -20.90 9.81
CA ARG A 343 -14.19 -20.76 8.65
C ARG A 343 -14.70 -19.34 8.47
N GLY A 344 -13.91 -18.32 8.84
CA GLY A 344 -14.29 -16.91 8.71
C GLY A 344 -14.63 -16.50 7.27
N ASN A 345 -14.06 -17.19 6.28
CA ASN A 345 -14.35 -16.98 4.86
C ASN A 345 -15.77 -17.39 4.43
N ASN A 346 -16.53 -18.09 5.28
CA ASN A 346 -17.95 -18.39 5.04
C ASN A 346 -18.87 -17.21 5.37
N LEU A 347 -18.38 -16.21 6.12
CA LEU A 347 -19.16 -15.03 6.44
C LEU A 347 -19.35 -14.18 5.17
N PRO A 348 -20.55 -13.61 4.94
CA PRO A 348 -20.75 -12.56 3.95
C PRO A 348 -19.69 -11.47 4.07
N VAL A 349 -19.13 -11.02 2.94
CA VAL A 349 -18.03 -10.03 2.94
C VAL A 349 -18.43 -8.76 3.69
N TRP A 350 -19.65 -8.25 3.50
CA TRP A 350 -20.16 -7.10 4.26
C TRP A 350 -20.16 -7.31 5.78
N MET A 351 -20.40 -8.54 6.26
CA MET A 351 -20.45 -8.78 7.70
C MET A 351 -19.06 -8.89 8.30
N ASN A 352 -18.13 -9.52 7.57
CA ASN A 352 -16.74 -9.68 7.98
C ASN A 352 -16.02 -8.32 8.00
N GLU A 353 -16.05 -7.60 6.88
CA GLU A 353 -15.45 -6.27 6.76
C GLU A 353 -16.19 -5.22 7.60
N GLY A 354 -17.53 -5.33 7.70
CA GLY A 354 -18.35 -4.39 8.47
C GLY A 354 -18.07 -4.44 9.96
N LEU A 355 -17.78 -5.60 10.54
CA LEU A 355 -17.38 -5.68 11.95
C LEU A 355 -16.00 -5.06 12.16
N ALA A 356 -15.03 -5.40 11.29
CA ALA A 356 -13.68 -4.88 11.38
C ALA A 356 -13.66 -3.34 11.29
N GLU A 357 -14.37 -2.78 10.31
CA GLU A 357 -14.51 -1.33 10.11
C GLU A 357 -15.27 -0.66 11.28
N TYR A 358 -16.35 -1.28 11.79
CA TYR A 358 -17.09 -0.73 12.93
C TYR A 358 -16.22 -0.67 14.19
N VAL A 359 -15.44 -1.72 14.47
CA VAL A 359 -14.48 -1.74 15.59
C VAL A 359 -13.38 -0.69 15.37
N GLU A 360 -12.90 -0.51 14.13
CA GLU A 360 -11.94 0.53 13.77
C GLU A 360 -12.48 1.93 14.11
N TRP A 361 -13.73 2.26 13.74
CA TRP A 361 -14.36 3.54 14.10
C TRP A 361 -14.43 3.74 15.60
N ARG A 362 -14.81 2.71 16.35
CA ARG A 362 -14.88 2.76 17.82
C ARG A 362 -13.50 3.00 18.43
N TYR A 363 -12.46 2.36 17.89
CA TYR A 363 -11.09 2.56 18.32
C TYR A 363 -10.63 4.01 18.09
N MET A 364 -11.03 4.60 16.98
CA MET A 364 -10.79 6.02 16.65
C MET A 364 -11.69 7.00 17.40
N GLY A 365 -12.53 6.52 18.33
CA GLY A 365 -13.42 7.35 19.16
C GLY A 365 -14.73 7.78 18.48
N GLY A 366 -15.06 7.20 17.33
CA GLY A 366 -16.29 7.45 16.56
C GLY A 366 -17.29 6.30 16.61
N GLU A 367 -18.40 6.44 15.88
CA GLU A 367 -19.40 5.37 15.62
C GLU A 367 -19.91 5.40 14.17
N ASP A 368 -19.31 6.25 13.35
CA ASP A 368 -19.76 6.65 12.03
C ASP A 368 -18.51 6.85 11.15
N PRO A 369 -18.66 6.75 9.82
CA PRO A 369 -17.57 7.08 8.92
C PRO A 369 -17.22 8.57 9.05
N ASP A 370 -16.09 8.97 8.45
CA ASP A 370 -15.70 10.37 8.41
C ASP A 370 -16.83 11.25 7.83
N ARG A 371 -16.84 12.53 8.22
CA ARG A 371 -17.93 13.45 7.89
C ARG A 371 -18.19 13.54 6.38
N SER A 372 -17.16 13.42 5.54
CA SER A 372 -17.32 13.53 4.09
C SER A 372 -18.05 12.31 3.52
N VAL A 373 -17.66 11.11 3.93
CA VAL A 373 -18.34 9.86 3.55
C VAL A 373 -19.73 9.82 4.13
N ARG A 374 -19.93 10.19 5.40
CA ARG A 374 -21.27 10.25 6.03
C ARG A 374 -22.22 11.19 5.27
N ASN A 375 -21.75 12.38 4.89
CA ASN A 375 -22.55 13.36 4.15
C ASN A 375 -22.91 12.85 2.75
N TYR A 376 -21.97 12.19 2.06
CA TYR A 376 -22.23 11.54 0.78
C TYR A 376 -23.26 10.43 0.93
N MET A 377 -23.11 9.57 1.94
CA MET A 377 -24.04 8.48 2.23
C MET A 377 -25.45 8.99 2.57
N ALA A 378 -25.58 10.10 3.31
CA ALA A 378 -26.88 10.70 3.60
C ALA A 378 -27.60 11.19 2.32
N GLN A 379 -26.85 11.70 1.34
CA GLN A 379 -27.42 12.07 0.03
C GLN A 379 -27.81 10.83 -0.77
N ALA A 380 -26.94 9.81 -0.81
CA ALA A 380 -27.24 8.54 -1.46
C ALA A 380 -28.43 7.82 -0.82
N ALA A 381 -28.60 7.92 0.50
CA ALA A 381 -29.73 7.39 1.24
C ALA A 381 -31.05 8.02 0.78
N LYS A 382 -31.08 9.36 0.62
CA LYS A 382 -32.24 10.10 0.10
C LYS A 382 -32.54 9.76 -1.36
N ALA A 383 -31.51 9.50 -2.16
CA ALA A 383 -31.63 9.08 -3.56
C ALA A 383 -31.87 7.57 -3.75
N ASN A 384 -31.95 6.80 -2.66
CA ASN A 384 -32.03 5.32 -2.67
C ASN A 384 -30.94 4.65 -3.52
N SER A 385 -29.71 5.18 -3.47
CA SER A 385 -28.57 4.75 -4.28
C SER A 385 -27.40 4.18 -3.46
N LEU A 386 -27.62 3.86 -2.18
CA LEU A 386 -26.65 3.13 -1.37
C LEU A 386 -26.44 1.71 -1.92
N PRO A 387 -25.23 1.14 -1.78
CA PRO A 387 -25.00 -0.27 -2.03
C PRO A 387 -25.94 -1.13 -1.16
N LYS A 388 -26.46 -2.22 -1.71
CA LYS A 388 -27.27 -3.18 -0.97
C LYS A 388 -26.40 -4.28 -0.38
N LEU A 389 -26.70 -4.74 0.83
CA LEU A 389 -25.93 -5.80 1.49
C LEU A 389 -25.88 -7.12 0.68
N GLU A 390 -26.93 -7.43 -0.08
CA GLU A 390 -26.96 -8.57 -0.99
C GLU A 390 -25.83 -8.52 -2.04
N HIS A 391 -25.56 -7.34 -2.61
CA HIS A 391 -24.48 -7.17 -3.58
C HIS A 391 -23.09 -7.16 -2.93
N LEU A 392 -23.01 -6.85 -1.64
CA LEU A 392 -21.77 -6.82 -0.87
C LEU A 392 -21.42 -8.17 -0.23
N GLU A 393 -22.19 -9.23 -0.49
CA GLU A 393 -21.95 -10.56 0.10
C GLU A 393 -20.78 -11.31 -0.56
N GLY A 394 -20.64 -11.23 -1.88
CA GLY A 394 -19.70 -12.07 -2.65
C GLY A 394 -18.54 -11.32 -3.32
N GLN A 395 -18.47 -10.00 -3.19
CA GLN A 395 -17.45 -9.18 -3.86
C GLN A 395 -16.58 -8.46 -2.84
N SER A 396 -15.26 -8.44 -3.09
CA SER A 396 -14.32 -7.66 -2.27
C SER A 396 -14.71 -6.18 -2.27
N LEU A 397 -14.86 -5.58 -1.08
CA LEU A 397 -15.35 -4.20 -0.93
C LEU A 397 -14.40 -3.18 -1.57
N ILE A 398 -13.09 -3.44 -1.53
CA ILE A 398 -12.08 -2.58 -2.17
C ILE A 398 -12.22 -2.51 -3.70
N MET A 399 -12.89 -3.48 -4.33
CA MET A 399 -13.14 -3.51 -5.78
C MET A 399 -14.44 -2.80 -6.18
N GLN A 400 -15.22 -2.29 -5.21
CA GLN A 400 -16.46 -1.58 -5.49
C GLN A 400 -16.19 -0.22 -6.14
N ARG A 401 -17.19 0.32 -6.85
CA ARG A 401 -17.09 1.65 -7.48
C ARG A 401 -16.79 2.76 -6.47
N ASN A 402 -17.30 2.62 -5.25
CA ASN A 402 -17.00 3.51 -4.13
C ASN A 402 -16.71 2.66 -2.89
N PRO A 403 -15.44 2.24 -2.68
CA PRO A 403 -15.06 1.36 -1.58
C PRO A 403 -15.41 1.94 -0.20
N ALA A 404 -15.11 3.22 0.04
CA ALA A 404 -15.37 3.88 1.31
C ALA A 404 -16.86 3.79 1.70
N VAL A 405 -17.77 3.97 0.73
CA VAL A 405 -19.21 3.82 0.96
C VAL A 405 -19.61 2.36 1.17
N ALA A 406 -18.97 1.40 0.52
CA ALA A 406 -19.25 -0.02 0.71
C ALA A 406 -18.82 -0.51 2.11
N TYR A 407 -17.62 -0.13 2.57
CA TYR A 407 -17.14 -0.36 3.94
C TYR A 407 -18.06 0.30 4.95
N ALA A 408 -18.38 1.59 4.76
CA ALA A 408 -19.25 2.30 5.69
C ALA A 408 -20.70 1.76 5.73
N THR A 409 -21.24 1.32 4.60
CA THR A 409 -22.56 0.65 4.55
C THR A 409 -22.55 -0.63 5.39
N SER A 410 -21.49 -1.42 5.21
CA SER A 410 -21.25 -2.68 5.93
C SER A 410 -21.12 -2.45 7.44
N ALA A 411 -20.34 -1.45 7.85
CA ALA A 411 -20.13 -1.09 9.25
C ALA A 411 -21.39 -0.53 9.92
N ILE A 412 -22.17 0.29 9.22
CA ILE A 412 -23.46 0.77 9.75
C ILE A 412 -24.42 -0.41 9.94
N ALA A 413 -24.47 -1.36 9.00
CA ALA A 413 -25.32 -2.55 9.16
C ALA A 413 -24.96 -3.36 10.41
N VAL A 414 -23.66 -3.62 10.63
CA VAL A 414 -23.17 -4.29 11.85
C VAL A 414 -23.47 -3.48 13.10
N ARG A 415 -23.23 -2.17 13.08
CA ARG A 415 -23.56 -1.26 14.18
C ARG A 415 -25.03 -1.35 14.57
N GLU A 416 -25.94 -1.35 13.60
CA GLU A 416 -27.38 -1.44 13.89
C GLU A 416 -27.76 -2.80 14.51
N LEU A 417 -27.14 -3.90 14.08
CA LEU A 417 -27.33 -5.21 14.72
C LEU A 417 -26.79 -5.23 16.16
N VAL A 418 -25.61 -4.66 16.39
CA VAL A 418 -25.01 -4.56 17.73
C VAL A 418 -25.85 -3.66 18.64
N LYS A 419 -26.34 -2.51 18.15
CA LYS A 419 -27.23 -1.61 18.91
C LYS A 419 -28.52 -2.28 19.35
N ARG A 420 -29.07 -3.19 18.53
CA ARG A 420 -30.35 -3.88 18.80
C ARG A 420 -30.21 -5.07 19.73
N GLY A 421 -29.17 -5.88 19.53
CA GLY A 421 -29.03 -7.18 20.17
C GLY A 421 -27.93 -7.27 21.22
N GLY A 422 -27.07 -6.24 21.31
CA GLY A 422 -25.77 -6.34 21.97
C GLY A 422 -24.78 -7.20 21.20
N THR A 423 -23.53 -7.21 21.65
CA THR A 423 -22.44 -7.95 21.00
C THR A 423 -22.62 -9.46 21.11
N GLY A 424 -23.06 -9.99 22.26
CA GLY A 424 -23.23 -11.43 22.46
C GLY A 424 -24.22 -12.09 21.48
N ARG A 425 -25.36 -11.41 21.20
CA ARG A 425 -26.32 -11.88 20.19
C ARG A 425 -25.71 -11.85 18.80
N PHE A 426 -25.03 -10.75 18.46
CA PHE A 426 -24.38 -10.61 17.16
C PHE A 426 -23.34 -11.71 16.94
N LEU A 427 -22.47 -11.96 17.92
CA LEU A 427 -21.45 -13.01 17.82
C LEU A 427 -22.08 -14.41 17.74
N THR A 428 -23.20 -14.66 18.43
CA THR A 428 -23.93 -15.93 18.29
C THR A 428 -24.34 -16.16 16.83
N MET A 429 -24.94 -15.16 16.20
CA MET A 429 -25.32 -15.20 14.79
C MET A 429 -24.09 -15.38 13.87
N VAL A 430 -22.98 -14.66 14.12
CA VAL A 430 -21.73 -14.80 13.35
C VAL A 430 -21.24 -16.25 13.33
N ARG A 431 -21.23 -16.93 14.49
CA ARG A 431 -20.77 -18.33 14.57
C ARG A 431 -21.65 -19.28 13.76
N GLU A 432 -22.97 -19.08 13.79
CA GLU A 432 -23.90 -19.90 12.99
C GLU A 432 -23.67 -19.72 11.49
N VAL A 433 -23.51 -18.47 11.05
CA VAL A 433 -23.24 -18.16 9.64
C VAL A 433 -21.88 -18.72 9.22
N GLY A 434 -20.84 -18.57 10.05
CA GLY A 434 -19.51 -19.16 9.81
C GLY A 434 -19.56 -20.69 9.66
N ARG A 435 -20.49 -21.35 10.34
CA ARG A 435 -20.75 -22.80 10.23
C ARG A 435 -21.61 -23.20 9.03
N GLY A 436 -21.95 -22.24 8.16
CA GLY A 436 -22.65 -22.45 6.90
C GLY A 436 -24.16 -22.18 6.96
N ARG A 437 -24.68 -21.60 8.05
CA ARG A 437 -26.07 -21.17 8.08
C ARG A 437 -26.29 -20.00 7.11
N PRO A 438 -27.34 -20.01 6.26
CA PRO A 438 -27.64 -18.88 5.39
C PRO A 438 -27.90 -17.59 6.18
N ILE A 439 -27.33 -16.47 5.71
CA ILE A 439 -27.35 -15.19 6.44
C ILE A 439 -28.77 -14.67 6.71
N ASP A 440 -29.69 -14.77 5.75
CA ASP A 440 -31.07 -14.28 5.95
C ASP A 440 -31.85 -15.12 6.97
N GLU A 441 -31.58 -16.42 7.06
CA GLU A 441 -32.18 -17.28 8.09
C GLU A 441 -31.66 -16.89 9.48
N ALA A 442 -30.35 -16.65 9.60
CA ALA A 442 -29.72 -16.24 10.85
C ALA A 442 -30.21 -14.84 11.30
N LEU A 443 -30.30 -13.87 10.37
CA LEU A 443 -30.86 -12.55 10.65
C LEU A 443 -32.34 -12.62 11.08
N THR A 444 -33.11 -13.50 10.45
CA THR A 444 -34.54 -13.64 10.77
C THR A 444 -34.71 -14.20 12.17
N GLU A 445 -33.95 -15.23 12.55
CA GLU A 445 -34.03 -15.83 13.87
C GLU A 445 -33.57 -14.89 14.98
N HIS A 446 -32.41 -14.27 14.83
CA HIS A 446 -31.80 -13.48 15.92
C HIS A 446 -32.37 -12.06 16.04
N TYR A 447 -32.84 -11.49 14.92
CA TYR A 447 -33.23 -10.08 14.85
C TYR A 447 -34.64 -9.84 14.28
N GLY A 448 -35.30 -10.86 13.73
CA GLY A 448 -36.55 -10.67 12.99
C GLY A 448 -36.33 -9.81 11.74
N ARG A 449 -35.15 -9.92 11.11
CA ARG A 449 -34.71 -9.08 9.99
C ARG A 449 -34.25 -9.94 8.82
N THR A 450 -34.28 -9.36 7.63
CA THR A 450 -33.58 -9.83 6.44
C THR A 450 -32.56 -8.78 6.01
N ARG A 451 -31.65 -9.11 5.08
CA ARG A 451 -30.74 -8.12 4.49
C ARG A 451 -31.47 -6.89 3.93
N ALA A 452 -32.63 -7.09 3.30
CA ALA A 452 -33.43 -5.98 2.76
C ALA A 452 -33.93 -5.03 3.87
N THR A 453 -34.42 -5.56 4.99
CA THR A 453 -34.83 -4.70 6.12
C THR A 453 -33.63 -4.06 6.83
N LEU A 454 -32.46 -4.67 6.75
CA LEU A 454 -31.22 -4.10 7.29
C LEU A 454 -30.69 -2.97 6.38
N ASP A 455 -30.83 -3.08 5.05
CA ASP A 455 -30.59 -1.96 4.12
C ASP A 455 -31.47 -0.74 4.48
N GLU A 456 -32.72 -0.97 4.88
CA GLU A 456 -33.62 0.08 5.35
C GLU A 456 -33.15 0.71 6.67
N ASP A 457 -32.69 -0.12 7.61
CA ASP A 457 -32.13 0.33 8.89
C ASP A 457 -30.86 1.19 8.67
N VAL A 458 -29.98 0.79 7.73
CA VAL A 458 -28.80 1.57 7.32
C VAL A 458 -29.23 2.93 6.77
N ARG A 459 -30.21 2.95 5.88
CA ARG A 459 -30.75 4.19 5.29
C ARG A 459 -31.33 5.10 6.36
N ALA A 460 -32.07 4.55 7.32
CA ALA A 460 -32.67 5.30 8.41
C ALA A 460 -31.62 5.91 9.35
N ALA A 461 -30.51 5.21 9.60
CA ALA A 461 -29.45 5.68 10.48
C ALA A 461 -28.61 6.85 9.91
N LEU A 462 -28.83 7.20 8.63
CA LEU A 462 -28.17 8.30 7.92
C LEU A 462 -29.06 9.56 7.79
N GLN A 463 -30.31 9.49 8.26
CA GLN A 463 -31.24 10.61 8.33
C GLN A 463 -31.09 11.33 9.67
#